data_AF-I0IJ41-F1
#
_entry.id   AF-I0IJ41-F1
#
_cell.length_a   1.000
_cell.length_b   1.000
_cell.length_c   1.000
_cell.angle_alpha   90.00
_cell.angle_beta   90.00
_cell.angle_gamma   90.00
#
_symmetry.space_group_name_H-M   'P 1'
#
loop_
_entity.id
_entity.type
_entity.pdbx_description
1 polymer ?
#
loop_
_entity_poly.entity_id
_entity_poly.type
_entity_poly.pdbx_seq_one_letter_code
_entity_poly.pdbx_strand_id
1 'polypeptide(L)'
;MAPDVRSLNGRGLDEHNAFYNGNEIVKATGFTVDLGADVLNLSLGYGNSSSDASSLLSRNAVAITWERGIPVVASAGNKGRNRPSATPNSSSQGPGDAFNAFSVAASDADFDRIADFSSWSETQSAPRA
;
A
#
# COMPACT_ATOMS: atom_id res chain seq x y z
N MET A 1 -1.16 0.96 -18.61
CA MET A 1 -1.94 2.18 -18.33
C MET A 1 -1.23 3.46 -18.78
N ALA A 2 0.11 3.60 -18.70
CA ALA A 2 0.77 4.82 -19.18
C ALA A 2 2.15 4.50 -19.81
N PRO A 3 2.27 4.38 -21.15
CA PRO A 3 3.52 3.99 -21.81
C PRO A 3 4.58 5.08 -21.85
N ASP A 4 4.17 6.36 -21.81
CA ASP A 4 5.07 7.51 -21.99
C ASP A 4 5.60 8.09 -20.66
N VAL A 5 5.32 7.43 -19.52
CA VAL A 5 5.76 7.92 -18.22
C VAL A 5 7.23 7.59 -17.97
N ARG A 6 7.89 8.48 -17.23
CA ARG A 6 9.22 8.21 -16.69
C ARG A 6 9.08 7.39 -15.41
N SER A 7 9.70 6.22 -15.36
CA SER A 7 9.77 5.43 -14.12
C SER A 7 11.00 5.81 -13.28
N LEU A 8 10.77 6.07 -11.99
CA LEU A 8 11.82 6.22 -10.99
C LEU A 8 11.79 5.01 -10.06
N ASN A 9 12.92 4.32 -9.92
CA ASN A 9 12.99 3.09 -9.13
C ASN A 9 13.72 3.33 -7.81
N GLY A 10 12.97 3.27 -6.70
CA GLY A 10 13.52 3.21 -5.35
C GLY A 10 13.61 1.76 -4.90
N ARG A 11 14.81 1.16 -4.91
CA ARG A 11 14.99 -0.21 -4.44
C ARG A 11 14.95 -0.26 -2.91
N GLY A 12 13.86 -0.80 -2.37
CA GLY A 12 13.69 -1.02 -0.93
C GLY A 12 13.64 -2.50 -0.51
N LEU A 13 13.51 -3.44 -1.46
CA LEU A 13 13.49 -4.88 -1.19
C LEU A 13 14.86 -5.52 -1.42
N ASP A 14 15.17 -6.53 -0.61
CA ASP A 14 16.34 -7.40 -0.75
C ASP A 14 16.17 -8.45 -1.86
N GLU A 15 17.15 -9.33 -2.04
CA GLU A 15 17.12 -10.43 -3.02
C GLU A 15 16.01 -11.47 -2.79
N HIS A 16 15.36 -11.46 -1.63
CA HIS A 16 14.26 -12.36 -1.29
C HIS A 16 12.89 -11.68 -1.41
N ASN A 17 12.83 -10.48 -2.01
CA ASN A 17 11.63 -9.63 -2.07
C ASN A 17 11.10 -9.26 -0.68
N ALA A 18 12.00 -9.14 0.30
CA ALA A 18 11.68 -8.86 1.69
C ALA A 18 12.35 -7.57 2.17
N PHE A 19 11.91 -7.15 3.36
CA PHE A 19 12.50 -6.07 4.15
C PHE A 19 12.22 -6.35 5.63
N TYR A 20 13.05 -5.84 6.53
CA TYR A 20 12.97 -6.23 7.95
C TYR A 20 11.90 -5.44 8.73
N ASN A 21 11.98 -4.11 8.70
CA ASN A 21 11.12 -3.25 9.53
C ASN A 21 10.49 -2.06 8.78
N GLY A 22 10.76 -1.94 7.47
CA GLY A 22 10.17 -0.95 6.59
C GLY A 22 11.03 0.31 6.42
N ASN A 23 12.13 0.46 7.16
CA ASN A 23 13.03 1.61 7.01
C ASN A 23 13.66 1.67 5.60
N GLU A 24 13.93 0.52 4.99
CA GLU A 24 14.44 0.43 3.62
C GLU A 24 13.42 0.98 2.62
N ILE A 25 12.14 0.69 2.84
CA ILE A 25 11.04 1.21 2.01
C ILE A 25 10.90 2.72 2.20
N VAL A 26 10.94 3.20 3.45
CA VAL A 26 10.89 4.64 3.76
C VAL A 26 12.00 5.39 3.04
N LYS A 27 13.25 4.90 3.11
CA LYS A 27 14.40 5.48 2.40
C LYS A 27 14.21 5.46 0.88
N ALA A 28 13.73 4.36 0.32
CA ALA A 28 13.46 4.24 -1.11
C ALA A 28 12.36 5.20 -1.58
N THR A 29 11.30 5.38 -0.80
CA THR A 29 10.25 6.37 -1.09
C THR A 29 10.78 7.80 -0.96
N GLY A 30 11.58 8.11 0.06
CA GLY A 30 12.21 9.43 0.21
C GLY A 30 13.12 9.76 -0.98
N PHE A 31 13.99 8.82 -1.37
CA PHE A 31 14.86 8.97 -2.53
C PHE A 31 14.09 9.25 -3.83
N THR A 32 12.98 8.53 -4.07
CA THR A 32 12.18 8.73 -5.30
C THR A 32 11.39 10.04 -5.27
N VAL A 33 10.89 10.45 -4.10
CA VAL A 33 10.30 11.78 -3.90
C VAL A 33 11.32 12.89 -4.18
N ASP A 34 12.54 12.76 -3.65
CA ASP A 34 13.62 13.74 -3.87
C ASP A 34 14.06 13.82 -5.35
N LEU A 35 13.90 12.74 -6.11
CA LEU A 35 14.10 12.72 -7.57
C LEU A 35 12.92 13.31 -8.37
N GLY A 36 11.85 13.75 -7.70
CA GLY A 36 10.67 14.35 -8.33
C GLY A 36 9.68 13.31 -8.86
N ALA A 37 9.34 12.31 -8.05
CA ALA A 37 8.21 11.42 -8.35
C ALA A 37 6.87 12.17 -8.18
N ASP A 38 6.03 12.13 -9.22
CA ASP A 38 4.68 12.74 -9.19
C ASP A 38 3.63 11.79 -8.59
N VAL A 39 3.89 10.47 -8.60
CA VAL A 39 3.05 9.42 -8.03
C VAL A 39 3.95 8.33 -7.47
N LEU A 40 3.60 7.76 -6.32
CA LEU A 40 4.29 6.59 -5.75
C LEU A 40 3.41 5.35 -5.83
N ASN A 41 3.99 4.25 -6.31
CA ASN A 41 3.34 2.94 -6.32
C ASN A 41 4.08 1.97 -5.38
N LEU A 42 3.35 1.40 -4.42
CA LEU A 42 3.83 0.46 -3.42
C LEU A 42 3.09 -0.88 -3.55
N SER A 43 3.55 -1.71 -4.48
CA SER A 43 3.06 -3.09 -4.67
C SER A 43 3.73 -4.05 -3.69
N LEU A 44 3.62 -3.74 -2.41
CA LEU A 44 4.19 -4.48 -1.29
C LEU A 44 3.26 -4.39 -0.08
N GLY A 45 3.51 -5.24 0.91
CA GLY A 45 2.81 -5.20 2.19
C GLY A 45 3.76 -5.42 3.35
N TYR A 46 3.40 -4.90 4.50
CA TYR A 46 4.03 -5.14 5.78
C TYR A 46 3.18 -6.11 6.59
N GLY A 47 3.81 -7.11 7.19
CA GLY A 47 3.11 -8.14 7.97
C GLY A 47 2.59 -7.61 9.31
N ASN A 48 1.68 -6.65 9.33
CA ASN A 48 0.97 -6.23 10.53
C ASN A 48 -0.29 -7.09 10.76
N SER A 49 -0.64 -7.36 12.02
CA SER A 49 -1.85 -8.13 12.35
C SER A 49 -3.14 -7.30 12.35
N SER A 50 -3.03 -5.98 12.15
CA SER A 50 -4.11 -5.00 12.29
C SER A 50 -4.17 -4.09 11.07
N SER A 51 -5.38 -3.69 10.68
CA SER A 51 -5.64 -2.70 9.63
C SER A 51 -6.13 -1.41 10.28
N ASP A 52 -5.18 -0.59 10.73
CA ASP A 52 -5.44 0.60 11.54
C ASP A 52 -4.53 1.78 11.15
N ALA A 53 -3.85 1.68 10.00
CA ALA A 53 -2.90 2.65 9.49
C ALA A 53 -1.73 2.96 10.46
N SER A 54 -1.49 2.10 11.47
CA SER A 54 -0.47 2.35 12.48
C SER A 54 0.95 1.95 12.04
N SER A 55 1.08 1.18 10.95
CA SER A 55 2.38 0.69 10.49
C SER A 55 3.30 1.83 10.05
N LEU A 56 4.62 1.60 10.11
CA LEU A 56 5.60 2.55 9.62
C LEU A 56 5.33 2.94 8.15
N LEU A 57 4.99 1.96 7.31
CA LEU A 57 4.73 2.21 5.89
C LEU A 57 3.44 3.00 5.67
N SER A 58 2.43 2.77 6.50
CA SER A 58 1.16 3.50 6.43
C SER A 58 1.35 4.95 6.82
N ARG A 59 2.07 5.22 7.92
CA ARG A 59 2.41 6.57 8.36
C ARG A 59 3.28 7.31 7.35
N ASN A 60 4.24 6.61 6.74
CA ASN A 60 5.07 7.17 5.67
C ASN A 60 4.23 7.55 4.45
N ALA A 61 3.30 6.70 4.03
CA ALA A 61 2.39 7.00 2.92
C ALA A 61 1.53 8.23 3.23
N VAL A 62 0.96 8.31 4.45
CA VAL A 62 0.20 9.49 4.92
C VAL A 62 1.06 10.75 4.86
N ALA A 63 2.30 10.69 5.38
CA ALA A 63 3.20 11.84 5.39
C ALA A 63 3.55 12.30 3.98
N ILE A 64 3.82 11.38 3.05
CA ILE A 64 4.12 11.74 1.66
C ILE A 64 2.89 12.39 0.99
N THR A 65 1.71 11.79 1.11
CA THR A 65 0.51 12.40 0.52
C THR A 65 0.19 13.76 1.15
N TRP A 66 0.28 13.87 2.46
CA TRP A 66 -0.12 15.08 3.19
C TRP A 66 0.88 16.22 3.08
N GLU A 67 2.17 15.93 3.32
CA GLU A 67 3.21 16.97 3.40
C GLU A 67 3.79 17.32 2.02
N ARG A 68 3.81 16.35 1.09
CA ARG A 68 4.40 16.55 -0.25
C ARG A 68 3.35 16.67 -1.35
N GLY A 69 2.08 16.37 -1.08
CA GLY A 69 1.02 16.38 -2.09
C GLY A 69 1.17 15.28 -3.15
N ILE A 70 2.01 14.27 -2.90
CA ILE A 70 2.29 13.20 -3.84
C ILE A 70 1.35 12.03 -3.55
N PRO A 71 0.42 11.68 -4.46
CA PRO A 71 -0.47 10.56 -4.25
C PRO A 71 0.31 9.24 -4.13
N VAL A 72 -0.01 8.48 -3.09
CA VAL A 72 0.50 7.14 -2.86
C VAL A 72 -0.57 6.11 -3.23
N VAL A 73 -0.20 5.16 -4.07
CA VAL A 73 -1.02 4.01 -4.48
C VAL A 73 -0.38 2.75 -3.88
N ALA A 74 -1.12 2.01 -3.07
CA ALA A 74 -0.63 0.84 -2.36
C ALA A 74 -1.52 -0.38 -2.59
N SER A 75 -0.92 -1.57 -2.68
CA SER A 75 -1.68 -2.81 -2.77
C SER A 75 -2.41 -3.10 -1.45
N ALA A 76 -3.67 -3.49 -1.51
CA ALA A 76 -4.45 -3.93 -0.34
C ALA A 76 -3.85 -5.19 0.31
N GLY A 77 -3.20 -6.04 -0.49
CA GLY A 77 -2.55 -7.28 -0.05
C GLY A 77 -3.25 -8.54 -0.56
N ASN A 78 -2.62 -9.69 -0.31
CA ASN A 78 -3.03 -10.98 -0.87
C ASN A 78 -3.40 -12.00 0.23
N LYS A 79 -4.18 -11.58 1.23
CA LYS A 79 -4.53 -12.42 2.41
C LYS A 79 -5.99 -12.91 2.41
N GLY A 80 -6.77 -12.64 1.36
CA GLY A 80 -8.20 -12.99 1.26
C GLY A 80 -8.51 -14.50 1.19
N ARG A 81 -7.55 -15.33 0.74
CA ARG A 81 -7.81 -16.72 0.29
C ARG A 81 -8.29 -17.72 1.35
N ASN A 82 -8.45 -17.34 2.62
CA ASN A 82 -8.55 -18.32 3.71
C ASN A 82 -9.61 -18.08 4.79
N ARG A 83 -10.55 -17.12 4.67
CA ARG A 83 -11.47 -16.87 5.80
C ARG A 83 -12.91 -16.55 5.38
N PRO A 84 -13.92 -17.30 5.90
CA PRO A 84 -15.32 -16.99 5.65
C PRO A 84 -15.65 -15.61 6.24
N SER A 85 -16.01 -14.66 5.35
CA SER A 85 -16.92 -13.50 5.46
C SER A 85 -17.02 -12.63 6.73
N ALA A 86 -16.36 -12.93 7.85
CA ALA A 86 -16.70 -12.30 9.14
C ALA A 86 -15.52 -12.12 10.11
N THR A 87 -14.27 -12.28 9.68
CA THR A 87 -13.12 -11.98 10.54
C THR A 87 -12.38 -10.71 10.07
N PRO A 88 -12.11 -9.74 10.97
CA PRO A 88 -11.53 -8.42 10.64
C PRO A 88 -10.10 -8.42 10.07
N ASN A 89 -9.56 -9.57 9.64
CA ASN A 89 -8.18 -9.73 9.18
C ASN A 89 -8.04 -10.17 7.72
N SER A 90 -9.12 -10.06 6.93
CA SER A 90 -9.03 -9.92 5.45
C SER A 90 -8.75 -8.47 5.04
N SER A 91 -8.56 -7.61 6.04
CA SER A 91 -8.37 -6.18 5.94
C SER A 91 -7.02 -5.84 5.32
N SER A 92 -6.99 -4.72 4.59
CA SER A 92 -5.78 -4.21 3.97
C SER A 92 -4.67 -4.06 5.02
N GLN A 93 -3.45 -4.41 4.66
CA GLN A 93 -2.28 -4.26 5.53
C GLN A 93 -1.44 -3.08 5.09
N GLY A 94 -0.62 -2.53 5.98
CA GLY A 94 0.22 -1.38 5.64
C GLY A 94 1.15 -1.66 4.46
N PRO A 95 1.31 -0.75 3.48
CA PRO A 95 0.72 0.59 3.38
C PRO A 95 -0.67 0.66 2.76
N GLY A 96 -1.28 -0.46 2.35
CA GLY A 96 -2.62 -0.50 1.76
C GLY A 96 -3.76 -0.08 2.70
N ASP A 97 -3.52 0.03 4.00
CA ASP A 97 -4.47 0.57 4.99
C ASP A 97 -4.26 2.06 5.31
N ALA A 98 -3.30 2.74 4.66
CA ALA A 98 -2.96 4.11 4.98
C ALA A 98 -4.11 5.09 4.68
N PHE A 99 -4.36 6.02 5.61
CA PHE A 99 -5.22 7.16 5.34
C PHE A 99 -4.64 8.01 4.20
N ASN A 100 -5.52 8.66 3.41
CA ASN A 100 -5.13 9.54 2.31
C ASN A 100 -4.24 8.87 1.23
N ALA A 101 -4.19 7.53 1.18
CA ALA A 101 -3.60 6.78 0.08
C ALA A 101 -4.68 6.04 -0.70
N PHE A 102 -4.38 5.67 -1.94
CA PHE A 102 -5.24 4.79 -2.73
C PHE A 102 -4.89 3.33 -2.40
N SER A 103 -5.84 2.61 -1.82
CA SER A 103 -5.75 1.17 -1.62
C SER A 103 -6.30 0.43 -2.84
N VAL A 104 -5.51 -0.49 -3.39
CA VAL A 104 -5.85 -1.21 -4.63
C VAL A 104 -6.00 -2.71 -4.36
N ALA A 105 -7.24 -3.20 -4.49
CA ALA A 105 -7.58 -4.62 -4.49
C ALA A 105 -7.41 -5.23 -5.89
N ALA A 106 -7.46 -6.56 -5.99
CA ALA A 106 -7.41 -7.29 -7.24
C ALA A 106 -8.80 -7.82 -7.63
N SER A 107 -9.14 -7.73 -8.92
CA SER A 107 -10.28 -8.44 -9.50
C SER A 107 -9.86 -9.83 -9.99
N ASP A 108 -10.84 -10.70 -10.22
CA ASP A 108 -10.63 -11.92 -11.00
C ASP A 108 -10.38 -11.60 -12.49
N ALA A 109 -10.27 -12.67 -13.29
CA ALA A 109 -9.95 -12.57 -14.72
C ALA A 109 -11.08 -11.96 -15.57
N ASP A 110 -12.32 -12.04 -15.09
CA ASP A 110 -13.50 -11.50 -15.78
C ASP A 110 -13.77 -10.04 -15.36
N PHE A 111 -13.03 -9.53 -14.35
CA PHE A 111 -13.11 -8.18 -13.81
C PHE A 111 -14.48 -7.84 -13.18
N ASP A 112 -15.31 -8.84 -12.88
CA ASP A 112 -16.64 -8.65 -12.31
C ASP A 112 -16.72 -9.00 -10.81
N ARG A 113 -15.67 -9.63 -10.26
CA ARG A 113 -15.57 -9.99 -8.84
C ARG A 113 -14.21 -9.66 -8.26
N ILE A 114 -14.15 -9.58 -6.93
CA ILE A 114 -12.90 -9.56 -6.20
C ILE A 114 -12.17 -10.90 -6.35
N ALA A 115 -10.86 -10.88 -6.61
CA ALA A 115 -10.08 -12.10 -6.65
C ALA A 115 -10.05 -12.77 -5.27
N ASP A 116 -10.12 -14.11 -5.24
CA ASP A 116 -10.12 -14.89 -4.00
C ASP A 116 -8.97 -14.57 -3.04
N PHE A 117 -7.80 -14.18 -3.57
CA PHE A 117 -6.65 -13.83 -2.76
C PHE A 117 -6.67 -12.39 -2.24
N SER A 118 -7.43 -11.50 -2.86
CA SER A 118 -7.35 -10.07 -2.58
C SER A 118 -7.82 -9.76 -1.17
N SER A 119 -7.00 -9.02 -0.43
CA SER A 119 -7.47 -8.28 0.72
C SER A 119 -8.39 -7.14 0.27
N TRP A 120 -9.28 -6.71 1.16
CA TRP A 120 -10.14 -5.55 0.96
C TRP A 120 -10.51 -4.96 2.32
N SER A 121 -10.87 -3.68 2.33
CA SER A 121 -11.37 -3.01 3.53
C SER A 121 -12.32 -1.90 3.14
N GLU A 122 -13.24 -1.56 4.03
CA GLU A 122 -13.98 -0.31 3.94
C GLU A 122 -13.01 0.87 4.06
N THR A 123 -13.36 2.02 3.46
CA THR A 123 -12.56 3.24 3.56
C THR A 123 -12.44 3.67 5.00
N GLN A 124 -11.21 3.68 5.52
CA GLN A 124 -10.95 4.22 6.84
C GLN A 124 -10.88 5.74 6.74
N SER A 125 -11.69 6.44 7.54
CA SER A 125 -11.59 7.90 7.67
C SER A 125 -10.82 8.24 8.95
N ALA A 126 -9.86 9.15 8.86
CA ALA A 126 -9.23 9.69 10.06
C ALA A 126 -10.32 10.34 10.95
N PRO A 127 -10.32 10.13 12.27
CA PRO A 127 -11.21 10.87 13.16
C PRO A 127 -11.07 12.37 12.88
N ARG A 128 -12.18 13.06 12.64
CA ARG A 128 -12.16 14.53 12.54
C ARG A 128 -11.73 15.07 13.91
N ALA A 129 -10.63 15.82 13.93
CA ALA A 129 -10.19 16.59 15.10
C ALA A 129 -11.14 17.77 15.35
#